data_AF-A0A453LMK0-F1
#
_entry.id   AF-A0A453LMK0-F1
#
_cell.length_a   1.000
_cell.length_b   1.000
_cell.length_c   1.000
_cell.angle_alpha   90.00
_cell.angle_beta   90.00
_cell.angle_gamma   90.00
#
_symmetry.space_group_name_H-M   'P 1'
#
loop_
_entity.id
_entity.type
_entity.pdbx_description
1 polymer ?
#
loop_
_entity_poly.entity_id
_entity_poly.type
_entity_poly.pdbx_seq_one_letter_code
_entity_poly.pdbx_strand_id
1 'polypeptide(L)'
;MQVTRLACGGFVMAVRIQHTMADGAGIVQLLGAIAELARGAPEPTVWPVWARQLLRAPPLDDDVLLPPRFAHREYDEVMDMNGAIVPFDFMVHRSFFIGRREISAIRSHLPPALRRGATNFEVLTGCLWRCRTVALAPRADEEMRMICIVNIRGRNNTIIPAGYYGNAFAFPVAISTAGDLLANPVSYAVELVMKAKREVDVEYIRSVAALMARRGRPHFAVARAYLVSDVTKVGIRDLDFGWGKPVYAGPAKGGVGAIPGVASFFIAVRNDMGEEGIAVPVCMPGPTMDKFVEEMGKLTHPTLADTFQTLRSAI
;
A
#
# COMPACT_ATOMS: atom_id res chain seq x y z
N MET A 1 -20.31 -3.07 -12.63
CA MET A 1 -19.74 -1.73 -12.93
C MET A 1 -20.88 -0.73 -12.91
N GLN A 2 -20.62 0.52 -12.57
CA GLN A 2 -21.59 1.61 -12.63
C GLN A 2 -20.95 2.80 -13.36
N VAL A 3 -21.67 3.39 -14.32
CA VAL A 3 -21.25 4.62 -15.00
C VAL A 3 -22.21 5.72 -14.59
N THR A 4 -21.67 6.81 -14.04
CA THR A 4 -22.46 7.95 -13.57
C THR A 4 -22.04 9.18 -14.36
N ARG A 5 -22.97 9.75 -15.14
CA ARG A 5 -22.74 10.99 -15.87
C ARG A 5 -22.94 12.18 -14.94
N LEU A 6 -21.99 13.12 -14.97
CA LEU A 6 -22.02 14.36 -14.21
C LEU A 6 -22.70 15.47 -15.02
N ALA A 7 -23.24 16.48 -14.35
CA ALA A 7 -23.94 17.60 -14.99
C ALA A 7 -23.05 18.38 -15.98
N CYS A 8 -21.73 18.42 -15.74
CA CYS A 8 -20.75 19.07 -16.62
C CYS A 8 -20.38 18.24 -17.87
N GLY A 9 -21.02 17.09 -18.09
CA GLY A 9 -20.74 16.20 -19.22
C GLY A 9 -19.63 15.17 -18.98
N GLY A 10 -18.83 15.31 -17.92
CA GLY A 10 -17.90 14.27 -17.46
C GLY A 10 -18.62 13.04 -16.93
N PHE A 11 -17.89 11.96 -16.63
CA PHE A 11 -18.45 10.75 -16.04
C PHE A 11 -17.51 10.11 -15.03
N VAL A 12 -18.08 9.31 -14.13
CA VAL A 12 -17.37 8.46 -13.18
C VAL A 12 -17.70 7.01 -13.49
N MET A 13 -16.66 6.19 -13.67
CA MET A 13 -16.80 4.73 -13.77
C MET A 13 -16.39 4.09 -12.45
N ALA A 14 -17.37 3.50 -11.74
CA ALA A 14 -17.14 2.77 -10.51
C ALA A 14 -17.11 1.26 -10.78
N VAL A 15 -16.08 0.59 -10.27
CA VAL A 15 -15.89 -0.85 -10.40
C VAL A 15 -15.89 -1.46 -9.00
N ARG A 16 -16.85 -2.36 -8.75
CA ARG A 16 -16.89 -3.18 -7.54
C ARG A 16 -16.20 -4.49 -7.84
N ILE A 17 -15.29 -4.88 -6.96
CA ILE A 17 -14.39 -6.02 -7.14
C ILE A 17 -14.72 -7.06 -6.07
N GLN A 18 -14.75 -8.34 -6.48
CA GLN A 18 -14.66 -9.45 -5.54
C GLN A 18 -13.18 -9.81 -5.36
N HIS A 19 -12.57 -9.37 -4.25
CA HIS A 19 -11.12 -9.48 -4.05
C HIS A 19 -10.64 -10.93 -3.90
N THR A 20 -11.54 -11.89 -3.61
CA THR A 20 -11.21 -13.32 -3.65
C THR A 20 -10.91 -13.81 -5.07
N MET A 21 -11.45 -13.15 -6.10
CA MET A 21 -11.26 -13.51 -7.50
C MET A 21 -10.01 -12.87 -8.10
N ALA A 22 -9.74 -11.60 -7.81
CA ALA A 22 -8.64 -10.85 -8.43
C ALA A 22 -8.10 -9.78 -7.48
N ASP A 23 -6.81 -9.52 -7.58
CA ASP A 23 -6.18 -8.37 -6.95
C ASP A 23 -6.27 -7.11 -7.81
N GLY A 24 -5.71 -6.00 -7.33
CA GLY A 24 -5.71 -4.73 -8.05
C GLY A 24 -5.09 -4.84 -9.45
N ALA A 25 -4.00 -5.60 -9.63
CA ALA A 25 -3.38 -5.78 -10.94
C ALA A 25 -4.28 -6.61 -11.87
N GLY A 26 -4.88 -7.68 -11.37
CA GLY A 26 -5.82 -8.49 -12.14
C GLY A 26 -7.06 -7.73 -12.60
N ILE A 27 -7.58 -6.82 -11.78
CA ILE A 27 -8.71 -5.96 -12.18
C ILE A 27 -8.29 -4.93 -13.21
N VAL A 28 -7.12 -4.29 -13.07
CA VAL A 28 -6.65 -3.37 -14.11
C VAL A 28 -6.45 -4.09 -15.43
N GLN A 29 -5.95 -5.32 -15.43
CA GLN A 29 -5.85 -6.13 -16.65
C GLN A 29 -7.22 -6.38 -17.31
N LEU A 30 -8.23 -6.75 -16.52
CA LEU A 30 -9.60 -6.91 -17.02
C LEU A 30 -10.15 -5.61 -17.61
N LEU A 31 -9.98 -4.49 -16.90
CA LEU A 31 -10.45 -3.18 -17.37
C LEU A 31 -9.68 -2.71 -18.62
N GLY A 32 -8.38 -3.04 -18.72
CA GLY A 32 -7.56 -2.80 -19.92
C GLY A 32 -8.10 -3.54 -21.13
N ALA A 33 -8.41 -4.83 -20.99
CA ALA A 33 -9.02 -5.61 -22.06
C ALA A 33 -10.37 -5.00 -22.50
N ILE A 34 -11.23 -4.61 -21.54
CA ILE A 34 -12.50 -3.92 -21.86
C ILE A 34 -12.25 -2.61 -22.61
N ALA A 35 -11.26 -1.82 -22.18
CA ALA A 35 -10.93 -0.54 -22.77
C ALA A 35 -10.39 -0.68 -24.21
N GLU A 36 -9.59 -1.70 -24.49
CA GLU A 36 -9.12 -2.04 -25.84
C GLU A 36 -10.26 -2.44 -26.76
N LEU A 37 -11.12 -3.36 -26.31
CA LEU A 37 -12.27 -3.83 -27.08
C LEU A 37 -13.27 -2.70 -27.35
N ALA A 38 -13.50 -1.81 -26.36
CA ALA A 38 -14.35 -0.63 -26.53
C ALA A 38 -13.82 0.34 -27.60
N ARG A 39 -12.50 0.38 -27.83
CA ARG A 39 -11.85 1.16 -28.90
C ARG A 39 -11.78 0.43 -30.24
N GLY A 40 -12.37 -0.75 -30.35
CA GLY A 40 -12.44 -1.53 -31.58
C GLY A 40 -11.23 -2.45 -31.83
N ALA A 41 -10.42 -2.73 -30.80
CA ALA A 41 -9.41 -3.78 -30.93
C ALA A 41 -10.12 -5.14 -31.19
N PRO A 42 -9.59 -5.98 -32.09
CA PRO A 42 -10.21 -7.28 -32.39
C PRO A 42 -10.10 -8.26 -31.22
N GLU A 43 -9.05 -8.12 -30.40
CA GLU A 43 -8.77 -8.95 -29.24
C GLU A 43 -7.94 -8.17 -28.19
N PRO A 44 -7.92 -8.61 -26.92
CA PRO A 44 -7.07 -8.01 -25.90
C PRO A 44 -5.58 -8.24 -26.16
N THR A 45 -4.74 -7.23 -25.90
CA THR A 45 -3.27 -7.33 -26.02
C THR A 45 -2.69 -8.39 -25.09
N VAL A 46 -3.30 -8.57 -23.91
CA VAL A 46 -2.88 -9.57 -22.91
C VAL A 46 -4.03 -10.53 -22.64
N TRP A 47 -3.89 -11.77 -23.10
CA TRP A 47 -4.86 -12.82 -22.87
C TRP A 47 -4.96 -13.19 -21.39
N PRO A 48 -6.19 -13.35 -20.83
CA PRO A 48 -6.37 -13.73 -19.44
C PRO A 48 -5.92 -15.18 -19.22
N VAL A 49 -5.16 -15.40 -18.15
CA VAL A 49 -4.67 -16.72 -17.74
C VAL A 49 -5.26 -17.09 -16.39
N TRP A 50 -6.02 -18.19 -16.33
CA TRP A 50 -6.63 -18.68 -15.09
C TRP A 50 -5.59 -19.18 -14.08
N ALA A 51 -4.74 -20.12 -14.51
CA ALA A 51 -3.62 -20.79 -13.83
C ALA A 51 -3.51 -20.70 -12.28
N ARG A 52 -4.62 -20.85 -11.53
CA ARG A 52 -4.65 -20.70 -10.06
C ARG A 52 -3.79 -21.75 -9.34
N GLN A 53 -3.60 -22.89 -10.00
CA GLN A 53 -2.75 -23.98 -9.52
C GLN A 53 -1.29 -23.57 -9.32
N LEU A 54 -0.79 -22.52 -10.00
CA LEU A 54 0.58 -22.03 -9.85
C LEU A 54 0.88 -21.52 -8.43
N LEU A 55 -0.15 -21.07 -7.71
CA LEU A 55 -0.05 -20.56 -6.34
C LEU A 55 -0.76 -21.47 -5.33
N ARG A 56 -1.06 -22.71 -5.72
CA ARG A 56 -1.60 -23.70 -4.80
C ARG A 56 -0.44 -24.25 -3.96
N ALA A 57 -0.65 -24.41 -2.66
CA ALA A 57 0.24 -25.23 -1.86
C ALA A 57 0.32 -26.65 -2.49
N PRO A 58 1.48 -27.31 -2.48
CA PRO A 58 1.59 -28.71 -2.88
C PRO A 58 0.52 -29.56 -2.17
N PRO A 59 0.03 -30.65 -2.80
CA PRO A 59 -0.83 -31.61 -2.12
C PRO A 59 -0.19 -32.01 -0.79
N LEU A 60 -1.02 -32.03 0.25
CA LEU A 60 -0.64 -32.53 1.55
C LEU A 60 -0.54 -34.04 1.40
N ASP A 61 0.67 -34.61 1.36
CA ASP A 61 0.80 -36.01 1.77
C ASP A 61 0.55 -36.01 3.28
N ASP A 62 -0.40 -36.83 3.72
CA ASP A 62 -1.09 -36.73 5.03
C ASP A 62 -0.17 -36.73 6.27
N ASP A 63 1.13 -37.05 6.15
CA ASP A 63 2.03 -37.25 7.29
C ASP A 63 3.17 -36.24 7.47
N VAL A 64 3.37 -35.24 6.60
CA VAL A 64 4.42 -34.22 6.83
C VAL A 64 3.96 -32.82 6.44
N LEU A 65 3.12 -32.23 7.29
CA LEU A 65 2.97 -30.77 7.32
C LEU A 65 4.29 -30.13 7.77
N LEU A 66 5.23 -29.93 6.85
CA LEU A 66 6.39 -29.10 7.12
C LEU A 66 5.87 -27.76 7.66
N PRO A 67 6.37 -27.30 8.83
CA PRO A 67 5.93 -26.03 9.38
C PRO A 67 6.20 -24.92 8.36
N PRO A 68 5.40 -23.84 8.35
CA PRO A 68 5.70 -22.66 7.55
C PRO A 68 7.16 -22.28 7.76
N ARG A 69 7.92 -22.09 6.68
CA ARG A 69 9.36 -21.76 6.73
C ARG A 69 9.60 -20.39 7.35
N PHE A 70 8.57 -19.55 7.35
CA PHE A 70 8.56 -18.21 7.91
C PHE A 70 7.50 -18.13 9.01
N ALA A 71 7.73 -17.25 9.99
CA ALA A 71 6.83 -17.08 11.12
C ALA A 71 5.45 -16.54 10.70
N HIS A 72 5.37 -15.80 9.58
CA HIS A 72 4.16 -15.17 9.07
C HIS A 72 3.41 -14.36 10.13
N ARG A 73 4.15 -13.47 10.79
CA ARG A 73 3.67 -12.65 11.90
C ARG A 73 2.45 -11.82 11.52
N GLU A 74 2.27 -11.52 10.24
CA GLU A 74 1.10 -10.84 9.71
C GLU A 74 -0.22 -11.59 10.00
N TYR A 75 -0.19 -12.90 10.31
CA TYR A 75 -1.35 -13.71 10.70
C TYR A 75 -1.28 -14.20 12.16
N ASP A 76 -0.51 -13.52 13.02
CA ASP A 76 -0.57 -13.76 14.47
C ASP A 76 -1.97 -13.44 15.01
N GLU A 77 -2.39 -14.20 16.02
CA GLU A 77 -3.55 -13.85 16.83
C GLU A 77 -3.17 -12.73 17.80
N VAL A 78 -3.51 -11.49 17.43
CA VAL A 78 -3.27 -10.31 18.26
C VAL A 78 -4.58 -9.94 18.96
N MET A 79 -4.62 -10.10 20.28
CA MET A 79 -5.77 -9.67 21.08
C MET A 79 -5.86 -8.14 21.08
N ASP A 80 -7.01 -7.60 20.71
CA ASP A 80 -7.30 -6.18 20.92
C ASP A 80 -7.74 -5.96 22.37
N MET A 81 -6.75 -5.85 23.27
CA MET A 81 -6.99 -5.64 24.71
C MET A 81 -7.67 -4.30 25.01
N ASN A 82 -7.66 -3.35 24.08
CA ASN A 82 -8.12 -1.98 24.32
C ASN A 82 -9.45 -1.64 23.63
N GLY A 83 -9.96 -2.48 22.74
CA GLY A 83 -11.37 -2.50 22.28
C GLY A 83 -11.96 -1.15 21.84
N ALA A 84 -11.12 -0.15 21.56
CA ALA A 84 -11.56 1.21 21.29
C ALA A 84 -12.02 1.26 19.84
N ILE A 85 -13.22 0.75 19.60
CA ILE A 85 -14.01 1.06 18.41
C ILE A 85 -14.25 2.57 18.47
N VAL A 86 -13.35 3.35 17.87
CA VAL A 86 -13.59 4.77 17.68
C VAL A 86 -14.88 4.85 16.84
N PRO A 87 -15.95 5.49 17.35
CA PRO A 87 -17.18 5.62 16.59
C PRO A 87 -16.88 6.30 15.25
N PHE A 88 -17.46 5.76 14.17
CA PHE A 88 -17.25 6.24 12.81
C PHE A 88 -17.48 7.74 12.66
N ASP A 89 -18.40 8.30 13.44
CA ASP A 89 -18.81 9.71 13.40
C ASP A 89 -17.67 10.69 13.75
N PHE A 90 -16.61 10.22 14.42
CA PHE A 90 -15.44 11.04 14.76
C PHE A 90 -14.29 10.91 13.75
N MET A 91 -14.43 10.04 12.75
CA MET A 91 -13.38 9.78 11.77
C MET A 91 -13.43 10.82 10.65
N VAL A 92 -12.30 11.46 10.40
CA VAL A 92 -12.11 12.42 9.30
C VAL A 92 -11.26 11.81 8.20
N HIS A 93 -11.62 12.08 6.95
CA HIS A 93 -10.83 11.71 5.78
C HIS A 93 -10.07 12.94 5.27
N ARG A 94 -8.75 12.81 5.12
CA ARG A 94 -7.91 13.81 4.43
C ARG A 94 -7.02 13.12 3.42
N SER A 95 -6.83 13.76 2.26
CA SER A 95 -5.91 13.30 1.23
C SER A 95 -4.69 14.21 1.19
N PHE A 96 -3.51 13.61 1.27
CA PHE A 96 -2.24 14.32 1.25
C PHE A 96 -1.61 14.17 -0.13
N PHE A 97 -1.27 15.28 -0.78
CA PHE A 97 -0.47 15.26 -2.00
C PHE A 97 1.01 15.24 -1.63
N ILE A 98 1.73 14.26 -2.16
CA ILE A 98 3.16 14.06 -1.96
C ILE A 98 3.82 14.12 -3.33
N GLY A 99 4.36 15.29 -3.66
CA GLY A 99 5.07 15.56 -4.90
C GLY A 99 6.57 15.26 -4.79
N ARG A 100 7.33 15.71 -5.78
CA ARG A 100 8.79 15.50 -5.79
C ARG A 100 9.48 16.23 -4.64
N ARG A 101 8.98 17.42 -4.29
CA ARG A 101 9.52 18.27 -3.22
C ARG A 101 9.36 17.60 -1.86
N GLU A 102 8.17 17.10 -1.57
CA GLU A 102 7.85 16.44 -0.30
C GLU A 102 8.67 15.15 -0.14
N ILE A 103 8.78 14.32 -1.20
CA ILE A 103 9.65 13.13 -1.17
C ILE A 103 11.12 13.53 -0.93
N SER A 104 11.59 14.59 -1.58
CA SER A 104 12.96 15.06 -1.39
C SER A 104 13.22 15.56 0.04
N ALA A 105 12.25 16.26 0.63
CA ALA A 105 12.31 16.70 2.03
C ALA A 105 12.34 15.49 2.98
N ILE A 106 11.44 14.51 2.83
CA ILE A 106 11.46 13.30 3.67
C ILE A 106 12.81 12.57 3.53
N ARG A 107 13.38 12.54 2.32
CA ARG A 107 14.69 11.94 2.04
C ARG A 107 15.87 12.69 2.66
N SER A 108 15.76 13.99 2.96
CA SER A 108 16.85 14.75 3.61
C SER A 108 17.09 14.25 5.04
N HIS A 109 16.02 13.83 5.73
CA HIS A 109 16.08 13.22 7.07
C HIS A 109 16.70 11.81 7.11
N LEU A 110 16.98 11.21 5.94
CA LEU A 110 17.58 9.88 5.85
C LEU A 110 19.10 9.94 5.72
N PRO A 111 19.83 8.98 6.31
CA PRO A 111 21.27 8.85 6.09
C PRO A 111 21.56 8.58 4.60
N PRO A 112 22.75 8.96 4.09
CA PRO A 112 23.08 8.90 2.66
C PRO A 112 22.85 7.53 2.00
N ALA A 113 23.10 6.44 2.73
CA ALA A 113 22.89 5.08 2.24
C ALA A 113 21.41 4.80 1.95
N LEU A 114 20.51 5.10 2.89
CA LEU A 114 19.06 4.93 2.71
C LEU A 114 18.49 5.93 1.70
N ARG A 115 19.00 7.17 1.69
CA ARG A 115 18.57 8.20 0.74
C ARG A 115 18.69 7.74 -0.71
N ARG A 116 19.72 6.96 -1.04
CA ARG A 116 19.93 6.38 -2.37
C ARG A 116 19.30 4.99 -2.53
N GLY A 117 19.34 4.17 -1.49
CA GLY A 117 18.94 2.75 -1.57
C GLY A 117 17.45 2.47 -1.38
N ALA A 118 16.71 3.35 -0.68
CA ALA A 118 15.29 3.16 -0.40
C ALA A 118 14.42 3.67 -1.56
N THR A 119 13.40 2.91 -1.93
CA THR A 119 12.37 3.30 -2.89
C THR A 119 11.44 4.37 -2.30
N ASN A 120 10.75 5.16 -3.15
CA ASN A 120 9.77 6.15 -2.66
C ASN A 120 8.68 5.50 -1.80
N PHE A 121 8.27 4.26 -2.15
CA PHE A 121 7.35 3.48 -1.36
C PHE A 121 7.88 3.25 0.07
N GLU A 122 9.10 2.73 0.22
CA GLU A 122 9.67 2.43 1.54
C GLU A 122 9.84 3.70 2.39
N VAL A 123 10.33 4.79 1.76
CA VAL A 123 10.51 6.07 2.43
C VAL A 123 9.17 6.63 2.94
N LEU A 124 8.16 6.69 2.07
CA LEU A 124 6.87 7.25 2.42
C LEU A 124 6.12 6.36 3.43
N THR A 125 6.16 5.04 3.27
CA THR A 125 5.53 4.10 4.20
C THR A 125 6.15 4.18 5.59
N GLY A 126 7.48 4.21 5.71
CA GLY A 126 8.16 4.38 7.01
C GLY A 126 7.83 5.73 7.68
N CYS A 127 7.79 6.80 6.89
CA CYS A 127 7.35 8.13 7.34
C CYS A 127 5.92 8.10 7.89
N LEU A 128 4.96 7.60 7.10
CA LEU A 128 3.56 7.49 7.51
C LEU A 128 3.39 6.63 8.75
N TRP A 129 4.14 5.51 8.87
CA TRP A 129 4.08 4.65 10.03
C TRP A 129 4.46 5.38 11.31
N ARG A 130 5.59 6.10 11.28
CA ARG A 130 6.10 6.85 12.42
C ARG A 130 5.16 8.00 12.78
N CYS A 131 4.79 8.85 11.82
CA CYS A 131 3.88 9.98 12.06
C CYS A 131 2.52 9.52 12.60
N ARG A 132 1.98 8.40 12.06
CA ARG A 132 0.74 7.79 12.55
C ARG A 132 0.89 7.31 13.99
N THR A 133 2.01 6.68 14.34
CA THR A 133 2.26 6.19 15.69
C THR A 133 2.35 7.35 16.69
N VAL A 134 3.06 8.42 16.35
CA VAL A 134 3.13 9.65 17.16
C VAL A 134 1.74 10.25 17.38
N ALA A 135 0.95 10.38 16.31
CA ALA A 135 -0.39 10.96 16.37
C ALA A 135 -1.35 10.15 17.25
N LEU A 136 -1.30 8.82 17.15
CA LEU A 136 -2.11 7.91 17.97
C LEU A 136 -1.71 7.91 19.45
N ALA A 137 -0.46 8.24 19.75
CA ALA A 137 0.12 8.27 21.10
C ALA A 137 -0.21 7.01 21.95
N PRO A 138 0.04 5.79 21.45
CA PRO A 138 -0.12 4.57 22.25
C PRO A 138 0.92 4.50 23.39
N ARG A 139 0.77 3.56 24.32
CA ARG A 139 1.81 3.33 25.34
C ARG A 139 3.11 2.86 24.67
N ALA A 140 4.24 3.21 25.28
CA ALA A 140 5.56 2.94 24.70
C ALA A 140 5.84 1.44 24.44
N ASP A 141 5.28 0.55 25.26
CA ASP A 141 5.41 -0.90 25.16
C ASP A 141 4.47 -1.55 24.13
N GLU A 142 3.53 -0.79 23.55
CA GLU A 142 2.58 -1.34 22.59
C GLU A 142 3.25 -1.68 21.26
N GLU A 143 2.94 -2.88 20.77
CA GLU A 143 3.38 -3.36 19.46
C GLU A 143 2.62 -2.62 18.35
N MET A 144 3.38 -2.06 17.41
CA MET A 144 2.87 -1.39 16.21
C MET A 144 3.26 -2.22 15.00
N ARG A 145 2.32 -2.40 14.06
CA ARG A 145 2.51 -3.25 12.88
C ARG A 145 2.32 -2.45 11.60
N MET A 146 3.28 -2.53 10.69
CA MET A 146 3.18 -1.95 9.34
C MET A 146 3.14 -3.05 8.30
N ILE A 147 1.98 -3.21 7.65
CA ILE A 147 1.74 -4.19 6.60
C ILE A 147 1.94 -3.52 5.23
N CYS A 148 2.77 -4.13 4.39
CA CYS A 148 2.97 -3.70 3.02
C CYS A 148 2.38 -4.74 2.07
N ILE A 149 1.71 -4.32 0.99
CA ILE A 149 1.31 -5.24 -0.08
C ILE A 149 2.45 -5.39 -1.08
N VAL A 150 2.93 -6.62 -1.28
CA VAL A 150 4.01 -6.93 -2.24
C VAL A 150 3.46 -7.80 -3.37
N ASN A 151 3.35 -7.22 -4.56
CA ASN A 151 3.03 -7.95 -5.79
C ASN A 151 4.24 -8.78 -6.25
N ILE A 152 4.00 -10.04 -6.62
CA ILE A 152 5.05 -10.98 -7.08
C ILE A 152 5.10 -11.16 -8.59
N ARG A 153 4.18 -10.54 -9.34
CA ARG A 153 4.25 -10.48 -10.80
C ARG A 153 5.47 -9.67 -11.23
N GLY A 154 6.14 -10.13 -12.29
CA GLY A 154 7.31 -9.45 -12.87
C GLY A 154 8.58 -9.45 -12.01
N ARG A 155 8.61 -10.16 -10.87
CA ARG A 155 9.85 -10.37 -10.10
C ARG A 155 10.70 -11.48 -10.74
N ASN A 156 12.03 -11.38 -10.59
CA ASN A 156 12.94 -12.43 -11.06
C ASN A 156 12.55 -13.80 -10.48
N ASN A 157 12.60 -14.85 -11.31
CA ASN A 157 12.19 -16.22 -10.98
C ASN A 157 10.68 -16.39 -10.65
N THR A 158 9.82 -15.44 -11.02
CA THR A 158 8.37 -15.61 -10.88
C THR A 158 7.83 -16.55 -11.95
N ILE A 159 7.00 -17.51 -11.54
CA ILE A 159 6.29 -18.43 -12.46
C ILE A 159 4.96 -17.85 -12.95
N ILE A 160 4.64 -16.60 -12.58
CA ILE A 160 3.33 -15.99 -12.81
C ILE A 160 3.26 -15.39 -14.22
N PRO A 161 2.41 -15.91 -15.12
CA PRO A 161 2.25 -15.40 -16.47
C PRO A 161 1.76 -13.94 -16.47
N ALA A 162 2.15 -13.17 -17.49
CA ALA A 162 1.70 -11.79 -17.66
C ALA A 162 0.16 -11.66 -17.64
N GLY A 163 -0.55 -12.67 -18.17
CA GLY A 163 -2.00 -12.71 -18.20
C GLY A 163 -2.69 -13.15 -16.91
N TYR A 164 -1.95 -13.50 -15.85
CA TYR A 164 -2.54 -14.01 -14.61
C TYR A 164 -3.28 -12.91 -13.85
N TYR A 165 -4.61 -12.99 -13.88
CA TYR A 165 -5.49 -12.00 -13.28
C TYR A 165 -5.91 -12.32 -11.83
N GLY A 166 -5.37 -13.39 -11.24
CA GLY A 166 -5.73 -13.81 -9.89
C GLY A 166 -5.13 -12.95 -8.77
N ASN A 167 -5.08 -13.49 -7.55
CA ASN A 167 -4.35 -12.85 -6.46
C ASN A 167 -2.90 -13.36 -6.47
N ALA A 168 -1.92 -12.47 -6.64
CA ALA A 168 -0.49 -12.80 -6.57
C ALA A 168 0.26 -11.71 -5.80
N PHE A 169 0.04 -11.68 -4.49
CA PHE A 169 0.73 -10.78 -3.57
C PHE A 169 0.85 -11.39 -2.17
N ALA A 170 1.70 -10.80 -1.33
CA ALA A 170 1.81 -11.10 0.10
C ALA A 170 1.72 -9.83 0.96
N PHE A 171 1.57 -10.03 2.26
CA PHE A 171 1.41 -9.00 3.29
C PHE A 171 2.57 -9.02 4.31
N PRO A 172 3.86 -8.90 3.91
CA PRO A 172 4.93 -8.83 4.89
C PRO A 172 4.67 -7.71 5.90
N VAL A 173 4.99 -8.00 7.15
CA VAL A 173 4.78 -7.08 8.27
C VAL A 173 6.12 -6.64 8.87
N ALA A 174 6.26 -5.33 9.06
CA ALA A 174 7.28 -4.77 9.94
C ALA A 174 6.66 -4.55 11.33
N ILE A 175 7.40 -4.92 12.37
CA ILE A 175 6.94 -4.86 13.76
C ILE A 175 7.97 -4.08 14.59
N SER A 176 7.49 -3.17 15.45
CA SER A 176 8.29 -2.44 16.43
C SER A 176 7.40 -1.99 17.59
N THR A 177 7.98 -1.53 18.69
CA THR A 177 7.20 -0.89 19.76
C THR A 177 6.96 0.58 19.41
N ALA A 178 5.90 1.16 19.96
CA ALA A 178 5.68 2.59 19.84
C ALA A 178 6.84 3.42 20.40
N GLY A 179 7.40 2.99 21.55
CA GLY A 179 8.55 3.63 22.17
C GLY A 179 9.76 3.67 21.23
N ASP A 180 10.10 2.55 20.60
CA ASP A 180 11.22 2.46 19.66
C ASP A 180 10.99 3.33 18.42
N LEU A 181 9.79 3.33 17.85
CA LEU A 181 9.45 4.18 16.70
C LEU A 181 9.56 5.68 17.01
N LEU A 182 9.26 6.08 18.25
CA LEU A 182 9.33 7.46 18.70
C LEU A 182 10.77 7.87 19.06
N ALA A 183 11.51 6.99 19.74
CA ALA A 183 12.88 7.24 20.18
C ALA A 183 13.89 7.27 19.02
N ASN A 184 13.58 6.61 17.91
CA ASN A 184 14.47 6.52 16.75
C ASN A 184 14.07 7.47 15.61
N PRO A 185 15.03 7.89 14.76
CA PRO A 185 14.75 8.69 13.57
C PRO A 185 13.87 7.94 12.55
N VAL A 186 13.27 8.67 11.61
CA VAL A 186 12.41 8.09 10.56
C VAL A 186 13.11 7.00 9.73
N SER A 187 14.45 7.05 9.62
CA SER A 187 15.25 6.02 8.97
C SER A 187 15.06 4.62 9.58
N TYR A 188 14.84 4.53 10.89
CA TYR A 188 14.58 3.25 11.57
C TYR A 188 13.30 2.59 11.04
N ALA A 189 12.20 3.36 10.94
CA ALA A 189 10.96 2.86 10.37
C ALA A 189 11.11 2.46 8.89
N VAL A 190 11.87 3.24 8.11
CA VAL A 190 12.17 2.93 6.70
C VAL A 190 12.97 1.63 6.56
N GLU A 191 13.98 1.41 7.39
CA GLU A 191 14.78 0.18 7.40
C GLU A 191 13.94 -1.06 7.71
N LEU A 192 13.03 -0.97 8.69
CA LEU A 192 12.11 -2.04 9.02
C LEU A 192 11.18 -2.38 7.84
N VAL A 193 10.62 -1.37 7.18
CA VAL A 193 9.78 -1.55 5.97
C VAL A 193 10.59 -2.19 4.83
N MET A 194 11.83 -1.74 4.61
CA MET A 194 12.72 -2.31 3.61
C MET A 194 13.02 -3.79 3.91
N LYS A 195 13.30 -4.13 5.17
CA LYS A 195 13.57 -5.50 5.60
C LYS A 195 12.36 -6.40 5.35
N ALA A 196 11.17 -6.00 5.81
CA ALA A 196 9.94 -6.76 5.62
C ALA A 196 9.63 -7.00 4.13
N LYS A 197 9.76 -5.98 3.28
CA LYS A 197 9.52 -6.12 1.84
C LYS A 197 10.55 -7.01 1.13
N ARG A 198 11.79 -7.04 1.59
CA ARG A 198 12.87 -7.86 1.02
C ARG A 198 12.71 -9.35 1.32
N GLU A 199 12.03 -9.70 2.42
CA GLU A 199 11.75 -11.08 2.80
C GLU A 199 10.81 -11.80 1.83
N VAL A 200 10.02 -11.06 1.05
CA VAL A 200 9.09 -11.64 0.08
C VAL A 200 9.81 -12.11 -1.17
N ASP A 201 10.04 -13.42 -1.21
CA ASP A 201 10.47 -14.18 -2.38
C ASP A 201 9.43 -15.29 -2.71
N VAL A 202 9.78 -16.18 -3.65
CA VAL A 202 8.89 -17.29 -4.04
C VAL A 202 8.66 -18.28 -2.89
N GLU A 203 9.65 -18.50 -2.02
CA GLU A 203 9.52 -19.39 -0.87
C GLU A 203 8.60 -18.81 0.20
N TYR A 204 8.65 -17.50 0.41
CA TYR A 204 7.71 -16.79 1.29
C TYR A 204 6.27 -17.00 0.82
N ILE A 205 6.00 -16.86 -0.48
CA ILE A 205 4.65 -17.07 -1.04
C ILE A 205 4.17 -18.52 -0.87
N ARG A 206 5.05 -19.50 -1.13
CA ARG A 206 4.74 -20.93 -0.92
C ARG A 206 4.41 -21.20 0.55
N SER A 207 5.17 -20.59 1.46
CA SER A 207 4.95 -20.69 2.90
C SER A 207 3.62 -20.05 3.32
N VAL A 208 3.24 -18.90 2.76
CA VAL A 208 1.89 -18.31 2.96
C VAL A 208 0.81 -19.27 2.46
N ALA A 209 0.96 -19.84 1.26
CA ALA A 209 -0.04 -20.77 0.72
C ALA A 209 -0.21 -22.01 1.62
N ALA A 210 0.87 -22.56 2.18
CA ALA A 210 0.84 -23.66 3.13
C ALA A 210 0.14 -23.26 4.45
N LEU A 211 0.44 -22.07 4.97
CA LEU A 211 -0.24 -21.51 6.15
C LEU A 211 -1.76 -21.38 5.91
N MET A 212 -2.15 -20.85 4.74
CA MET A 212 -3.56 -20.71 4.35
C MET A 212 -4.28 -22.05 4.30
N ALA A 213 -3.64 -23.09 3.75
CA ALA A 213 -4.20 -24.44 3.71
C ALA A 213 -4.34 -25.05 5.11
N ARG A 214 -3.34 -24.85 5.98
CA ARG A 214 -3.31 -25.42 7.34
C ARG A 214 -4.26 -24.73 8.32
N ARG A 215 -4.37 -23.40 8.26
CA ARG A 215 -5.13 -22.58 9.22
C ARG A 215 -6.50 -22.12 8.70
N GLY A 216 -6.97 -22.67 7.57
CA GLY A 216 -8.28 -22.33 7.02
C GLY A 216 -8.40 -20.86 6.57
N ARG A 217 -7.32 -20.29 6.02
CA ARG A 217 -7.24 -18.90 5.53
C ARG A 217 -7.54 -17.85 6.61
N PRO A 218 -6.68 -17.74 7.63
CA PRO A 218 -6.87 -16.76 8.70
C PRO A 218 -6.83 -15.32 8.15
N HIS A 219 -7.52 -14.42 8.84
CA HIS A 219 -7.37 -12.98 8.58
C HIS A 219 -5.99 -12.53 9.06
N PHE A 220 -5.43 -11.49 8.43
CA PHE A 220 -4.24 -10.84 8.97
C PHE A 220 -4.60 -10.07 10.25
N ALA A 221 -3.60 -9.87 11.12
CA ALA A 221 -3.74 -9.11 12.35
C ALA A 221 -4.11 -7.65 12.04
N VAL A 222 -5.33 -7.23 12.43
CA VAL A 222 -5.81 -5.85 12.23
C VAL A 222 -5.46 -4.96 13.43
N ALA A 223 -5.44 -5.52 14.64
CA ALA A 223 -5.14 -4.80 15.86
C ALA A 223 -3.76 -4.14 15.75
N ARG A 224 -3.72 -2.82 16.00
CA ARG A 224 -2.51 -1.98 15.92
C ARG A 224 -1.76 -2.06 14.58
N ALA A 225 -2.41 -2.54 13.52
CA ALA A 225 -1.86 -2.62 12.19
C ALA A 225 -2.22 -1.38 11.37
N TYR A 226 -1.26 -0.95 10.56
CA TYR A 226 -1.46 0.02 9.50
C TYR A 226 -0.97 -0.59 8.19
N LEU A 227 -1.83 -0.61 7.18
CA LEU A 227 -1.61 -1.22 5.89
C LEU A 227 -1.39 -0.15 4.83
N VAL A 228 -0.38 -0.33 3.99
CA VAL A 228 -0.16 0.52 2.81
C VAL A 228 -0.17 -0.32 1.53
N SER A 229 -0.98 0.10 0.56
CA SER A 229 -1.04 -0.47 -0.78
C SER A 229 -0.63 0.55 -1.83
N ASP A 230 0.39 0.25 -2.63
CA ASP A 230 0.82 1.13 -3.70
C ASP A 230 0.15 0.75 -5.02
N VAL A 231 -0.75 1.63 -5.47
CA VAL A 231 -1.44 1.52 -6.76
C VAL A 231 -0.96 2.56 -7.77
N THR A 232 0.17 3.23 -7.52
CA THR A 232 0.73 4.23 -8.45
C THR A 232 1.17 3.62 -9.78
N LYS A 233 1.55 2.33 -9.78
CA LYS A 233 2.13 1.62 -10.93
C LYS A 233 1.27 0.49 -11.50
N VAL A 234 0.02 0.35 -11.05
CA VAL A 234 -0.85 -0.73 -11.56
C VAL A 234 -1.41 -0.45 -12.96
N GLY A 235 -1.23 0.76 -13.50
CA GLY A 235 -1.66 1.13 -14.85
C GLY A 235 -3.11 1.63 -14.96
N ILE A 236 -3.82 1.81 -13.85
CA ILE A 236 -5.24 2.20 -13.86
C ILE A 236 -5.48 3.59 -14.49
N ARG A 237 -4.49 4.49 -14.44
CA ARG A 237 -4.55 5.82 -15.06
C ARG A 237 -4.32 5.80 -16.57
N ASP A 238 -3.86 4.69 -17.12
CA ASP A 238 -3.56 4.55 -18.54
C ASP A 238 -4.73 3.94 -19.32
N LEU A 239 -5.81 3.57 -18.63
CA LEU A 239 -7.00 2.98 -19.22
C LEU A 239 -7.79 4.03 -20.01
N ASP A 240 -7.78 3.90 -21.34
CA ASP A 240 -8.57 4.71 -22.26
C ASP A 240 -9.66 3.86 -22.91
N PHE A 241 -10.91 4.14 -22.57
CA PHE A 241 -12.10 3.46 -23.09
C PHE A 241 -12.63 4.08 -24.40
N GLY A 242 -11.92 5.06 -24.98
CA GLY A 242 -12.31 5.82 -26.18
C GLY A 242 -12.63 7.30 -25.91
N TRP A 243 -12.50 7.75 -24.65
CA TRP A 243 -12.76 9.13 -24.22
C TRP A 243 -11.52 9.82 -23.64
N GLY A 244 -10.34 9.22 -23.83
CA GLY A 244 -9.09 9.68 -23.24
C GLY A 244 -8.83 9.06 -21.87
N LYS A 245 -7.64 9.37 -21.32
CA LYS A 245 -7.21 8.87 -20.01
C LYS A 245 -7.99 9.54 -18.87
N PRO A 246 -8.25 8.82 -17.77
CA PRO A 246 -8.95 9.37 -16.61
C PRO A 246 -8.14 10.49 -15.94
N VAL A 247 -8.84 11.54 -15.51
CA VAL A 247 -8.28 12.62 -14.67
C VAL A 247 -7.86 12.08 -13.30
N TYR A 248 -8.60 11.10 -12.78
CA TYR A 248 -8.32 10.40 -11.54
C TYR A 248 -8.67 8.92 -11.69
N ALA A 249 -7.79 8.04 -11.21
CA ALA A 249 -8.07 6.61 -11.15
C ALA A 249 -7.42 5.98 -9.92
N GLY A 250 -8.24 5.47 -9.02
CA GLY A 250 -7.81 4.85 -7.77
C GLY A 250 -8.96 4.72 -6.76
N PRO A 251 -8.71 4.15 -5.59
CA PRO A 251 -9.68 4.08 -4.50
C PRO A 251 -10.26 5.46 -4.14
N ALA A 252 -11.57 5.55 -3.90
CA ALA A 252 -12.23 6.83 -3.62
C ALA A 252 -11.97 7.35 -2.19
N LYS A 253 -11.58 6.48 -1.26
CA LYS A 253 -11.33 6.80 0.16
C LYS A 253 -10.18 5.95 0.70
N GLY A 254 -9.53 6.43 1.75
CA GLY A 254 -8.63 5.63 2.59
C GLY A 254 -9.43 4.64 3.45
N GLY A 255 -8.81 3.51 3.79
CA GLY A 255 -9.44 2.38 4.49
C GLY A 255 -9.70 1.16 3.60
N VAL A 256 -9.74 -0.02 4.20
CA VAL A 256 -10.12 -1.28 3.54
C VAL A 256 -11.35 -1.83 4.24
N GLY A 257 -12.42 -2.06 3.47
CA GLY A 257 -13.64 -2.71 3.98
C GLY A 257 -14.32 -1.93 5.10
N ALA A 258 -14.76 -2.64 6.14
CA ALA A 258 -15.55 -2.11 7.24
C ALA A 258 -14.74 -1.45 8.37
N ILE A 259 -13.41 -1.36 8.26
CA ILE A 259 -12.54 -0.84 9.34
C ILE A 259 -11.84 0.44 8.86
N PRO A 260 -12.41 1.62 9.17
CA PRO A 260 -11.80 2.89 8.81
C PRO A 260 -10.40 3.05 9.40
N GLY A 261 -9.51 3.66 8.64
CA GLY A 261 -8.19 4.08 9.13
C GLY A 261 -7.13 2.99 9.24
N VAL A 262 -7.44 1.72 8.98
CA VAL A 262 -6.43 0.64 8.97
C VAL A 262 -5.54 0.71 7.73
N ALA A 263 -6.01 1.28 6.62
CA ALA A 263 -5.28 1.23 5.36
C ALA A 263 -5.21 2.58 4.65
N SER A 264 -4.10 2.81 3.96
CA SER A 264 -3.93 3.90 3.00
C SER A 264 -3.44 3.38 1.66
N PHE A 265 -3.71 4.14 0.61
CA PHE A 265 -3.29 3.83 -0.74
C PHE A 265 -2.33 4.88 -1.26
N PHE A 266 -1.31 4.50 -2.02
CA PHE A 266 -0.56 5.45 -2.84
C PHE A 266 -1.19 5.48 -4.21
N ILE A 267 -1.77 6.63 -4.55
CA ILE A 267 -2.53 6.81 -5.77
C ILE A 267 -1.78 7.83 -6.62
N ALA A 268 -1.40 7.45 -7.84
CA ALA A 268 -0.77 8.41 -8.73
C ALA A 268 -1.83 9.48 -9.07
N VAL A 269 -1.48 10.75 -8.96
CA VAL A 269 -2.38 11.86 -9.30
C VAL A 269 -1.60 12.98 -9.96
N ARG A 270 -2.33 13.80 -10.70
CA ARG A 270 -1.86 15.11 -11.16
C ARG A 270 -2.65 16.18 -10.42
N ASN A 271 -1.97 17.14 -9.79
CA ASN A 271 -2.65 18.27 -9.14
C ASN A 271 -3.15 19.30 -10.17
N ASP A 272 -3.85 20.31 -9.68
CA ASP A 272 -4.38 21.44 -10.46
C ASP A 272 -3.28 22.27 -11.16
N MET A 273 -2.08 22.32 -10.58
CA MET A 273 -0.89 22.93 -11.18
C MET A 273 -0.21 22.04 -12.23
N GLY A 274 -0.73 20.85 -12.51
CA GLY A 274 -0.18 19.92 -13.50
C GLY A 274 1.01 19.09 -13.01
N GLU A 275 1.37 19.16 -11.73
CA GLU A 275 2.44 18.38 -11.11
C GLU A 275 1.98 16.94 -10.85
N GLU A 276 2.82 15.99 -11.26
CA GLU A 276 2.63 14.57 -10.96
C GLU A 276 3.14 14.24 -9.55
N GLY A 277 2.30 13.55 -8.78
CA GLY A 277 2.62 13.16 -7.41
C GLY A 277 1.78 11.97 -6.93
N ILE A 278 1.79 11.76 -5.62
CA ILE A 278 1.08 10.68 -4.95
C ILE A 278 0.02 11.28 -4.03
N ALA A 279 -1.25 10.93 -4.23
CA ALA A 279 -2.28 11.15 -3.24
C ALA A 279 -2.28 10.01 -2.22
N VAL A 280 -2.27 10.36 -0.94
CA VAL A 280 -2.36 9.44 0.19
C VAL A 280 -3.63 9.77 0.99
N PRO A 281 -4.76 9.09 0.76
CA PRO A 281 -5.94 9.26 1.56
C PRO A 281 -5.78 8.56 2.91
N VAL A 282 -5.93 9.31 3.99
CA VAL A 282 -5.80 8.84 5.37
C VAL A 282 -7.12 9.10 6.11
N CYS A 283 -7.48 8.17 7.01
CA CYS A 283 -8.68 8.25 7.83
C CYS A 283 -8.31 8.02 9.30
N MET A 284 -8.63 8.97 10.18
CA MET A 284 -8.29 8.95 11.61
C MET A 284 -9.31 9.78 12.40
N PRO A 285 -9.39 9.63 13.74
CA PRO A 285 -10.16 10.57 14.56
C PRO A 285 -9.70 12.01 14.33
N GLY A 286 -10.61 12.99 14.35
CA GLY A 286 -10.29 14.40 14.11
C GLY A 286 -9.05 14.93 14.84
N PRO A 287 -9.01 14.89 16.19
CA PRO A 287 -7.85 15.35 16.95
C PRO A 287 -6.55 14.61 16.64
N THR A 288 -6.65 13.32 16.29
CA THR A 288 -5.51 12.51 15.86
C THR A 288 -5.02 12.92 14.47
N MET A 289 -5.94 13.24 13.55
CA MET A 289 -5.60 13.74 12.21
C MET A 289 -4.84 15.06 12.29
N ASP A 290 -5.23 15.98 13.18
CA ASP A 290 -4.54 17.26 13.30
C ASP A 290 -3.09 17.08 13.78
N LYS A 291 -2.85 16.20 14.77
CA LYS A 291 -1.49 15.81 15.17
C LYS A 291 -0.73 15.13 14.03
N PHE A 292 -1.39 14.25 13.28
CA PHE A 292 -0.77 13.58 12.14
C PHE A 292 -0.33 14.56 11.05
N VAL A 293 -1.14 15.58 10.75
CA VAL A 293 -0.81 16.66 9.80
C VAL A 293 0.42 17.42 10.27
N GLU A 294 0.51 17.76 11.55
CA GLU A 294 1.68 18.43 12.12
C GLU A 294 2.94 17.58 11.97
N GLU A 295 2.87 16.29 12.33
CA GLU A 295 4.00 15.36 12.23
C GLU A 295 4.45 15.11 10.79
N MET A 296 3.50 15.02 9.84
CA MET A 296 3.84 14.92 8.42
C MET A 296 4.51 16.22 7.93
N GLY A 297 3.98 17.38 8.33
CA GLY A 297 4.53 18.69 7.96
C GLY A 297 5.99 18.86 8.35
N LYS A 298 6.39 18.36 9.54
CA LYS A 298 7.78 18.36 10.02
C LYS A 298 8.76 17.64 9.08
N LEU A 299 8.29 16.69 8.28
CA LEU A 299 9.11 15.87 7.38
C LEU A 299 8.97 16.25 5.90
N THR A 300 7.85 16.86 5.52
CA THR A 300 7.57 17.21 4.12
C THR A 300 7.98 18.64 3.76
N HIS A 301 8.26 19.49 4.75
CA HIS A 301 8.76 20.84 4.51
C HIS A 301 10.28 20.89 4.77
N PRO A 302 11.07 21.45 3.84
CA PRO A 302 12.50 21.59 4.03
C PRO A 302 12.79 22.43 5.27
N THR A 303 13.73 21.99 6.09
CA THR A 303 14.19 22.81 7.23
C THR A 303 14.95 24.02 6.71
N LEU A 304 14.93 25.14 7.45
CA LEU A 304 15.70 26.34 7.09
C LEU A 304 17.20 26.03 6.85
N ALA A 305 17.74 25.01 7.54
CA ALA A 305 19.11 24.53 7.35
C ALA A 305 19.37 23.94 5.95
N ASP A 306 18.40 23.22 5.39
CA ASP A 306 18.49 22.65 4.03
C ASP A 306 18.52 23.77 2.97
N THR A 307 17.83 24.89 3.21
CA THR A 307 17.82 26.05 2.31
C THR A 307 19.20 26.72 2.25
N PHE A 308 19.88 26.86 3.40
CA PHE A 308 21.23 27.43 3.46
C PHE A 308 22.29 26.50 2.86
N GLN A 309 22.16 25.18 3.01
CA GLN A 309 23.10 24.23 2.43
C GLN A 309 22.97 24.15 0.90
N THR A 310 21.75 24.26 0.37
CA THR A 310 21.48 24.33 -1.08
C THR A 310 22.04 25.62 -1.69
N LEU A 311 21.93 26.76 -0.99
CA LEU A 311 22.54 28.02 -1.39
C LEU A 311 24.07 27.96 -1.39
N ARG A 312 24.69 27.26 -0.43
CA ARG A 312 26.15 27.10 -0.36
C ARG A 312 26.74 26.17 -1.42
N SER A 313 25.95 25.23 -1.96
CA SER A 313 26.38 24.37 -3.08
C SER A 313 26.14 24.97 -4.46
N ALA A 314 25.48 26.13 -4.53
CA ALA A 314 25.16 26.84 -5.77
C ALA A 314 26.03 28.09 -6.02
N ILE A 315 27.02 28.34 -5.13
CA ILE A 315 28.08 29.35 -5.24
C ILE A 315 29.40 28.59 -5.37
#